data_AF-A0ABD5NW84-F1
#
_entry.id   AF-A0ABD5NW84-F1
#
_cell.length_a   1.000
_cell.length_b   1.000
_cell.length_c   1.000
_cell.angle_alpha   90.00
_cell.angle_beta   90.00
_cell.angle_gamma   90.00
#
_symmetry.space_group_name_H-M   'P 1'
#
loop_
_entity.id
_entity.type
_entity.pdbx_description
1 polymer ?
#
loop_
_entity_poly.entity_id
_entity_poly.type
_entity_poly.pdbx_seq_one_letter_code
_entity_poly.pdbx_strand_id
1 'polypeptide(L)'
;MTERYTRVASTILALTLVLSACALTGVAASDEASLSVPGSIDTPTKTVSIEGTEYEVSSVAVREPGQSLPVDVSASDSTDFRVDLYNSDEQRENSQYGTGSERVTFDTDALDPGTYLLMLQIDDDYVEIHPVVISGYDVETDHADEIEPDETLNATISVTPTAADGDPEGVELVVWNDETTIRESAEQTDDGTYEATVSDLEEGTYDVYAIAQGGDEIDGEHEILGVSDGGSLEVAESTSEPTPPDDGDDGSEDDDSDNESDPVDDGDADNVSDGESENVSDGEPDNGSDNETDVIDDPVDGDEGNETTDSDDGADNDSSSESNETSEVVMPTNETNETDAGTEDDPGAGSDSVPLEAVPILVFALVIVGVSTRVTRR
;
A
#
# COMPACT_ATOMS: atom_id res chain seq x y z
N MET A 1 1.45 -21.65 -65.44
CA MET A 1 0.51 -20.64 -64.94
C MET A 1 0.25 -21.02 -63.48
N THR A 2 1.13 -20.80 -62.49
CA THR A 2 1.92 -19.59 -62.12
C THR A 2 0.99 -18.38 -62.14
N GLU A 3 0.56 -17.82 -61.01
CA GLU A 3 1.28 -17.02 -60.00
C GLU A 3 0.29 -16.74 -58.83
N ARG A 4 0.60 -16.46 -57.56
CA ARG A 4 1.81 -16.36 -56.70
C ARG A 4 1.27 -16.35 -55.26
N TYR A 5 1.63 -17.34 -54.45
CA TYR A 5 1.53 -17.27 -52.99
C TYR A 5 2.77 -16.49 -52.50
N THR A 6 2.58 -15.26 -52.03
CA THR A 6 3.68 -14.48 -51.46
C THR A 6 3.92 -14.95 -50.04
N ARG A 7 5.01 -15.71 -49.88
CA ARG A 7 5.70 -15.96 -48.61
C ARG A 7 6.33 -14.65 -48.12
N VAL A 8 6.14 -14.32 -46.85
CA VAL A 8 7.03 -13.44 -46.06
C VAL A 8 7.08 -14.10 -44.67
N ALA A 9 8.04 -14.99 -44.44
CA ALA A 9 9.28 -14.72 -43.69
C ALA A 9 8.97 -14.27 -42.25
N SER A 10 8.76 -15.21 -41.31
CA SER A 10 9.79 -15.70 -40.38
C SER A 10 10.85 -14.66 -40.05
N THR A 11 10.61 -13.90 -38.98
CA THR A 11 11.67 -13.26 -38.19
C THR A 11 11.47 -13.71 -36.75
N ILE A 12 12.26 -14.71 -36.36
CA ILE A 12 12.46 -15.13 -34.97
C ILE A 12 13.43 -14.11 -34.39
N LEU A 13 12.96 -13.22 -33.50
CA LEU A 13 13.84 -12.42 -32.67
C LEU A 13 14.00 -13.17 -31.34
N ALA A 14 15.10 -13.92 -31.24
CA ALA A 14 15.57 -14.47 -29.98
C ALA A 14 16.15 -13.30 -29.16
N LEU A 15 15.47 -12.93 -28.07
CA LEU A 15 16.04 -12.05 -27.05
C LEU A 15 16.60 -12.95 -25.95
N THR A 16 17.85 -13.33 -26.09
CA THR A 16 18.69 -13.83 -24.98
C THR A 16 18.79 -12.73 -23.94
N LEU A 17 18.21 -12.96 -22.75
CA LEU A 17 18.42 -12.16 -21.55
C LEU A 17 19.89 -12.31 -21.14
N VAL A 18 20.72 -11.39 -21.63
CA VAL A 18 22.04 -11.15 -21.07
C VAL A 18 21.78 -10.28 -19.84
N LEU A 19 22.18 -10.77 -18.66
CA LEU A 19 22.53 -9.91 -17.53
C LEU A 19 23.63 -8.96 -18.00
N SER A 20 23.21 -7.88 -18.63
CA SER A 20 24.04 -6.75 -18.92
C SER A 20 23.70 -5.79 -17.81
N ALA A 21 24.68 -5.51 -16.95
CA ALA A 21 24.71 -4.29 -16.19
C ALA A 21 24.43 -3.14 -17.19
N CYS A 22 23.17 -2.73 -17.28
CA CYS A 22 22.83 -1.43 -17.78
C CYS A 22 23.47 -0.49 -16.77
N ALA A 23 24.68 -0.05 -17.10
CA ALA A 23 25.10 1.26 -16.69
C ALA A 23 23.98 2.17 -17.18
N LEU A 24 23.07 2.51 -16.26
CA LEU A 24 22.14 3.62 -16.38
C LEU A 24 23.00 4.76 -16.87
N THR A 25 22.91 5.07 -18.17
CA THR A 25 23.36 6.36 -18.64
C THR A 25 22.35 7.31 -18.03
N GLY A 26 22.64 7.72 -16.79
CA GLY A 26 21.86 8.71 -16.07
C GLY A 26 21.60 9.82 -17.04
N VAL A 27 20.32 10.01 -17.36
CA VAL A 27 19.85 11.29 -17.83
C VAL A 27 20.40 12.27 -16.81
N ALA A 28 21.23 13.20 -17.26
CA ALA A 28 21.85 14.16 -16.38
C ALA A 28 20.74 14.76 -15.52
N ALA A 29 20.82 14.56 -14.20
CA ALA A 29 19.91 15.13 -13.23
C ALA A 29 19.75 16.62 -13.56
N SER A 30 18.59 16.97 -14.11
CA SER A 30 18.04 18.31 -13.93
C SER A 30 18.07 18.54 -12.43
N ASP A 31 18.62 19.65 -11.96
CA ASP A 31 18.75 19.99 -10.53
C ASP A 31 17.60 19.39 -9.72
N GLU A 32 17.92 18.36 -8.92
CA GLU A 32 17.07 17.21 -8.55
C GLU A 32 15.69 17.64 -8.05
N ALA A 33 14.75 17.79 -8.99
CA ALA A 33 13.38 18.09 -8.62
C ALA A 33 12.76 16.81 -8.06
N SER A 34 12.08 16.92 -6.93
CA SER A 34 11.43 15.79 -6.31
C SER A 34 10.03 16.07 -5.78
N LEU A 35 9.25 15.00 -5.61
CA LEU A 35 7.89 14.98 -5.09
C LEU A 35 7.83 13.99 -3.93
N SER A 36 7.25 14.42 -2.81
CA SER A 36 7.01 13.53 -1.66
C SER A 36 5.70 13.88 -0.97
N VAL A 37 5.06 12.88 -0.37
CA VAL A 37 3.81 13.05 0.38
C VAL A 37 4.05 12.68 1.83
N PRO A 38 3.88 13.61 2.80
CA PRO A 38 4.04 13.30 4.22
C PRO A 38 3.15 12.14 4.68
N GLY A 39 3.69 11.24 5.49
CA GLY A 39 2.96 10.05 5.96
C GLY A 39 2.65 9.07 4.84
N SER A 40 3.54 8.97 3.84
CA SER A 40 3.54 7.82 2.93
C SER A 40 4.11 6.60 3.65
N ILE A 41 3.63 5.44 3.25
CA ILE A 41 4.09 4.14 3.70
C ILE A 41 5.14 3.66 2.71
N ASP A 42 6.28 3.19 3.20
CA ASP A 42 7.32 2.62 2.36
C ASP A 42 6.88 1.27 1.78
N THR A 43 7.30 1.00 0.55
CA THR A 43 6.94 -0.21 -0.19
C THR A 43 8.16 -0.73 -0.96
N PRO A 44 8.15 -2.00 -1.39
CA PRO A 44 9.18 -2.52 -2.27
C PRO A 44 9.34 -1.62 -3.50
N THR A 45 10.59 -1.24 -3.81
CA THR A 45 10.85 -0.38 -4.96
C THR A 45 10.47 -1.11 -6.25
N LYS A 46 9.58 -0.50 -7.03
CA LYS A 46 9.17 -0.97 -8.35
C LYS A 46 9.51 0.07 -9.41
N THR A 47 9.96 -0.40 -10.57
CA THR A 47 10.08 0.43 -11.76
C THR A 47 8.81 0.30 -12.61
N VAL A 48 8.15 1.42 -12.89
CA VAL A 48 6.98 1.48 -13.77
C VAL A 48 7.31 2.27 -15.03
N SER A 49 6.74 1.90 -16.18
CA SER A 49 6.98 2.59 -17.44
C SER A 49 5.73 3.30 -17.95
N ILE A 50 5.81 4.63 -18.06
CA ILE A 50 4.74 5.48 -18.60
C ILE A 50 5.27 6.12 -19.88
N GLU A 51 4.60 5.87 -20.99
CA GLU A 51 5.00 6.36 -22.33
C GLU A 51 6.46 6.04 -22.72
N GLY A 52 7.02 4.96 -22.17
CA GLY A 52 8.40 4.53 -22.42
C GLY A 52 9.46 5.24 -21.56
N THR A 53 9.04 6.08 -20.62
CA THR A 53 9.88 6.60 -19.54
C THR A 53 9.71 5.74 -18.30
N GLU A 54 10.81 5.38 -17.65
CA GLU A 54 10.83 4.57 -16.44
C GLU A 54 10.85 5.47 -15.20
N TYR A 55 10.04 5.12 -14.21
CA TYR A 55 9.94 5.78 -12.91
C TYR A 55 10.10 4.76 -11.79
N GLU A 56 10.87 5.10 -10.77
CA GLU A 56 10.98 4.30 -9.55
C GLU A 56 9.93 4.76 -8.54
N VAL A 57 9.21 3.80 -7.97
CA VAL A 57 8.17 4.01 -6.96
C VAL A 57 8.51 3.13 -5.77
N SER A 58 8.70 3.75 -4.61
CA SER A 58 9.10 3.05 -3.38
C SER A 58 8.22 3.39 -2.18
N SER A 59 7.15 4.15 -2.37
CA SER A 59 6.20 4.47 -1.30
C SER A 59 4.83 4.79 -1.86
N VAL A 60 3.81 4.71 -1.00
CA VAL A 60 2.42 5.04 -1.32
C VAL A 60 1.83 5.93 -0.25
N ALA A 61 1.09 6.96 -0.66
CA ALA A 61 0.33 7.77 0.29
C ALA A 61 -1.09 7.24 0.45
N VAL A 62 -1.61 7.19 1.67
CA VAL A 62 -2.99 6.76 1.94
C VAL A 62 -3.75 7.91 2.58
N ARG A 63 -4.96 8.19 2.09
CA ARG A 63 -5.86 9.22 2.65
C ARG A 63 -7.29 8.74 2.64
N GLU A 64 -8.06 9.08 3.66
CA GLU A 64 -9.52 8.94 3.58
C GLU A 64 -10.11 10.02 2.66
N PRO A 65 -11.27 9.77 2.02
CA PRO A 65 -12.02 10.79 1.32
C PRO A 65 -12.27 12.03 2.19
N GLY A 66 -12.04 13.21 1.62
CA GLY A 66 -12.15 14.51 2.30
C GLY A 66 -10.97 14.90 3.20
N GLN A 67 -9.98 14.03 3.40
CA GLN A 67 -8.72 14.45 4.02
C GLN A 67 -7.80 15.17 3.03
N SER A 68 -7.22 16.29 3.45
CA SER A 68 -6.24 17.00 2.64
C SER A 68 -5.04 16.12 2.28
N LEU A 69 -4.62 16.19 1.03
CA LEU A 69 -3.42 15.53 0.51
C LEU A 69 -2.31 16.58 0.30
N PRO A 70 -1.45 16.81 1.31
CA PRO A 70 -0.30 17.70 1.16
C PRO A 70 0.79 17.03 0.32
N VAL A 71 1.39 17.77 -0.60
CA VAL A 71 2.48 17.31 -1.48
C VAL A 71 3.63 18.29 -1.37
N ASP A 72 4.79 17.81 -0.96
CA ASP A 72 6.03 18.56 -0.88
C ASP A 72 6.79 18.42 -2.19
N VAL A 73 6.96 19.55 -2.90
CA VAL A 73 7.78 19.63 -4.10
C VAL A 73 9.10 20.31 -3.76
N SER A 74 10.21 19.69 -4.16
CA SER A 74 11.53 20.31 -4.15
C SER A 74 11.96 20.61 -5.57
N ALA A 75 12.34 21.85 -5.88
CA ALA A 75 12.84 22.23 -7.19
C ALA A 75 13.73 23.47 -7.07
N SER A 76 14.57 23.72 -8.07
CA SER A 76 15.41 24.92 -8.11
C SER A 76 14.59 26.21 -8.02
N ASP A 77 15.12 27.22 -7.32
CA ASP A 77 14.51 28.55 -7.24
C ASP A 77 14.09 29.05 -8.63
N SER A 78 12.88 29.59 -8.76
CA SER A 78 12.26 30.05 -10.03
C SER A 78 11.86 28.99 -11.06
N THR A 79 11.97 27.70 -10.73
CA THR A 79 11.43 26.62 -11.59
C THR A 79 9.93 26.52 -11.39
N ASP A 80 9.16 26.83 -12.42
CA ASP A 80 7.71 26.62 -12.40
C ASP A 80 7.41 25.11 -12.52
N PHE A 81 6.48 24.63 -11.70
CA PHE A 81 6.06 23.24 -11.74
C PHE A 81 4.53 23.11 -11.77
N ARG A 82 4.07 21.95 -12.24
CA ARG A 82 2.70 21.49 -12.10
C ARG A 82 2.70 20.09 -11.50
N VAL A 83 1.84 19.84 -10.53
CA VAL A 83 1.53 18.50 -10.04
C VAL A 83 0.12 18.17 -10.52
N ASP A 84 -0.03 17.10 -11.28
CA ASP A 84 -1.33 16.59 -11.72
C ASP A 84 -1.71 15.35 -10.88
N LEU A 85 -2.98 15.21 -10.54
CA LEU A 85 -3.55 14.02 -9.91
C LEU A 85 -4.41 13.29 -10.94
N TYR A 86 -4.08 12.03 -11.22
CA TYR A 86 -4.81 11.16 -12.15
C TYR A 86 -5.49 10.01 -11.41
N ASN A 87 -6.67 9.61 -11.87
CA ASN A 87 -7.31 8.37 -11.44
C ASN A 87 -6.84 7.17 -12.29
N SER A 88 -7.35 5.98 -11.94
CA SER A 88 -7.09 4.71 -12.63
C SER A 88 -7.50 4.68 -14.11
N ASP A 89 -8.46 5.53 -14.53
CA ASP A 89 -8.88 5.71 -15.93
C ASP A 89 -7.98 6.69 -16.73
N GLU A 90 -6.83 7.10 -16.17
CA GLU A 90 -5.93 8.11 -16.73
C GLU A 90 -6.60 9.51 -16.89
N GLN A 91 -7.72 9.74 -16.21
CA GLN A 91 -8.41 11.02 -16.20
C GLN A 91 -7.78 11.91 -15.13
N ARG A 92 -7.50 13.16 -15.53
CA ARG A 92 -6.98 14.16 -14.60
C ARG A 92 -8.10 14.69 -13.72
N GLU A 93 -8.03 14.40 -12.45
CA GLU A 93 -8.96 14.90 -11.44
C GLU A 93 -8.65 16.34 -11.05
N ASN A 94 -7.36 16.65 -10.87
CA ASN A 94 -6.95 17.95 -10.38
C ASN A 94 -5.51 18.32 -10.80
N SER A 95 -5.17 19.60 -10.69
CA SER A 95 -3.83 20.14 -10.93
C SER A 95 -3.49 21.22 -9.91
N GLN A 96 -2.29 21.17 -9.36
CA GLN A 96 -1.70 22.25 -8.59
C GLN A 96 -0.46 22.83 -9.28
N TYR A 97 -0.23 24.12 -9.07
CA TYR A 97 0.88 24.87 -9.68
C TYR A 97 1.68 25.55 -8.59
N GLY A 98 2.99 25.66 -8.79
CA GLY A 98 3.87 26.40 -7.90
C GLY A 98 5.19 26.75 -8.56
N THR A 99 6.10 27.35 -7.77
CA THR A 99 7.42 27.75 -8.25
C THR A 99 8.48 27.49 -7.19
N GLY A 100 9.58 26.83 -7.56
CA GLY A 100 10.65 26.44 -6.64
C GLY A 100 10.22 25.32 -5.68
N SER A 101 10.85 25.25 -4.50
CA SER A 101 10.42 24.33 -3.45
C SER A 101 9.20 24.88 -2.69
N GLU A 102 8.08 24.18 -2.78
CA GLU A 102 6.81 24.59 -2.16
C GLU A 102 5.94 23.36 -1.82
N ARG A 103 5.11 23.50 -0.80
CA ARG A 103 4.04 22.54 -0.50
C ARG A 103 2.76 22.96 -1.18
N VAL A 104 2.18 22.09 -2.01
CA VAL A 104 0.82 22.22 -2.54
C VAL A 104 -0.11 21.23 -1.84
N THR A 105 -1.41 21.48 -1.89
CA THR A 105 -2.40 20.61 -1.23
C THR A 105 -3.52 20.30 -2.18
N PHE A 106 -3.90 19.03 -2.29
CA PHE A 106 -5.08 18.59 -3.01
C PHE A 106 -6.24 18.37 -2.05
N ASP A 107 -7.43 18.74 -2.51
CA ASP A 107 -8.71 18.43 -1.88
C ASP A 107 -9.19 17.08 -2.41
N THR A 108 -9.65 16.21 -1.51
CA THR A 108 -10.07 14.83 -1.82
C THR A 108 -11.56 14.60 -1.55
N ASP A 109 -12.35 15.64 -1.22
CA ASP A 109 -13.78 15.52 -0.88
C ASP A 109 -14.61 14.95 -2.05
N ALA A 110 -14.15 15.19 -3.28
CA ALA A 110 -14.84 14.77 -4.51
C ALA A 110 -14.23 13.51 -5.15
N LEU A 111 -13.26 12.87 -4.49
CA LEU A 111 -12.62 11.67 -5.00
C LEU A 111 -13.32 10.43 -4.45
N ASP A 112 -13.65 9.50 -5.33
CA ASP A 112 -14.12 8.18 -4.96
C ASP A 112 -12.94 7.35 -4.37
N PRO A 113 -13.22 6.33 -3.55
CA PRO A 113 -12.18 5.38 -3.16
C PRO A 113 -11.51 4.73 -4.37
N GLY A 114 -10.19 4.61 -4.35
CA GLY A 114 -9.46 4.09 -5.50
C GLY A 114 -7.97 4.40 -5.48
N THR A 115 -7.30 3.96 -6.54
CA THR A 115 -5.88 4.23 -6.79
C THR A 115 -5.70 5.44 -7.71
N TYR A 116 -4.83 6.34 -7.31
CA TYR A 116 -4.51 7.59 -7.97
C TYR A 116 -2.99 7.73 -8.14
N LEU A 117 -2.59 8.60 -9.06
CA LEU A 117 -1.19 8.91 -9.34
C LEU A 117 -0.96 10.41 -9.34
N LEU A 118 -0.06 10.87 -8.48
CA LEU A 118 0.51 12.21 -8.59
C LEU A 118 1.63 12.19 -9.64
N MET A 119 1.66 13.18 -10.52
CA MET A 119 2.72 13.35 -11.52
C MET A 119 3.28 14.77 -11.46
N LEU A 120 4.58 14.90 -11.16
CA LEU A 120 5.30 16.16 -11.20
C LEU A 120 5.75 16.46 -12.64
N GLN A 121 5.38 17.64 -13.13
CA GLN A 121 5.76 18.15 -14.44
C GLN A 121 6.55 19.45 -14.32
N ILE A 122 7.68 19.53 -15.05
CA ILE A 122 8.52 20.72 -15.17
C ILE A 122 8.86 20.89 -16.66
N ASP A 123 8.74 22.10 -17.20
CA ASP A 123 9.03 22.40 -18.62
C ASP A 123 8.32 21.48 -19.63
N ASP A 124 7.08 21.08 -19.31
CA ASP A 124 6.25 20.12 -20.05
C ASP A 124 6.74 18.64 -20.00
N ASP A 125 7.81 18.31 -19.28
CA ASP A 125 8.32 16.95 -19.08
C ASP A 125 7.90 16.39 -17.70
N TYR A 126 7.52 15.09 -17.65
CA TYR A 126 7.22 14.40 -16.40
C TYR A 126 8.51 13.94 -15.71
N VAL A 127 8.70 14.38 -14.48
CA VAL A 127 9.95 14.20 -13.74
C VAL A 127 9.84 13.09 -12.69
N GLU A 128 8.73 13.03 -11.95
CA GLU A 128 8.51 12.06 -10.88
C GLU A 128 7.03 11.74 -10.73
N ILE A 129 6.74 10.57 -10.19
CA ILE A 129 5.38 10.11 -9.90
C ILE A 129 5.30 9.58 -8.47
N HIS A 130 4.11 9.64 -7.86
CA HIS A 130 3.87 9.10 -6.53
C HIS A 130 2.46 8.54 -6.42
N PRO A 131 2.29 7.25 -6.10
CA PRO A 131 0.96 6.65 -5.99
C PRO A 131 0.25 7.13 -4.72
N VAL A 132 -1.07 7.27 -4.83
CA VAL A 132 -1.95 7.69 -3.75
C VAL A 132 -3.16 6.77 -3.73
N VAL A 133 -3.52 6.26 -2.56
CA VAL A 133 -4.75 5.50 -2.32
C VAL A 133 -5.72 6.41 -1.59
N ILE A 134 -6.88 6.66 -2.19
CA ILE A 134 -8.02 7.20 -1.46
C ILE A 134 -8.78 6.01 -0.89
N SER A 135 -8.68 5.84 0.43
CA SER A 135 -9.08 4.62 1.11
C SER A 135 -10.59 4.43 1.15
N GLY A 136 -11.06 3.29 0.67
CA GLY A 136 -12.42 2.79 0.89
C GLY A 136 -12.54 1.95 2.15
N TYR A 137 -11.41 1.48 2.68
CA TYR A 137 -11.31 0.62 3.85
C TYR A 137 -10.29 1.17 4.84
N ASP A 138 -10.54 0.98 6.13
CA ASP A 138 -9.55 1.04 7.19
C ASP A 138 -8.97 -0.37 7.38
N VAL A 139 -7.65 -0.51 7.29
CA VAL A 139 -6.97 -1.81 7.30
C VAL A 139 -5.97 -1.83 8.45
N GLU A 140 -6.12 -2.79 9.35
CA GLU A 140 -5.22 -2.99 10.47
C GLU A 140 -4.58 -4.39 10.38
N THR A 141 -3.30 -4.49 10.71
CA THR A 141 -2.56 -5.76 10.71
C THR A 141 -2.04 -6.06 12.10
N ASP A 142 -2.31 -7.27 12.61
CA ASP A 142 -1.78 -7.81 13.86
C ASP A 142 -0.90 -9.03 13.56
N HIS A 143 0.37 -8.94 13.95
CA HIS A 143 1.36 -10.00 13.75
C HIS A 143 2.39 -9.98 14.88
N ALA A 144 3.18 -11.06 15.01
CA ALA A 144 4.32 -11.06 15.93
C ALA A 144 5.39 -10.05 15.47
N ASP A 145 6.04 -9.37 16.42
CA ASP A 145 7.16 -8.46 16.11
C ASP A 145 8.48 -9.21 15.87
N GLU A 146 8.60 -10.44 16.39
CA GLU A 146 9.81 -11.27 16.29
C GLU A 146 9.43 -12.75 16.11
N ILE A 147 10.13 -13.45 15.23
CA ILE A 147 10.03 -14.90 15.03
C ILE A 147 11.41 -15.54 14.84
N GLU A 148 11.51 -16.85 15.02
CA GLU A 148 12.73 -17.59 14.67
C GLU A 148 12.85 -17.84 13.16
N PRO A 149 14.05 -18.07 12.61
CA PRO A 149 14.21 -18.60 11.27
C PRO A 149 13.43 -19.91 11.10
N ASP A 150 12.83 -20.10 9.92
CA ASP A 150 11.96 -21.24 9.59
C ASP A 150 10.62 -21.30 10.38
N GLU A 151 10.34 -20.35 11.28
CA GLU A 151 9.02 -20.20 11.90
C GLU A 151 8.02 -19.60 10.90
N THR A 152 6.73 -19.91 11.07
CA THR A 152 5.66 -19.35 10.25
C THR A 152 5.11 -18.10 10.92
N LEU A 153 5.22 -16.96 10.24
CA LEU A 153 4.48 -15.76 10.58
C LEU A 153 2.99 -16.00 10.35
N ASN A 154 2.18 -15.76 11.38
CA ASN A 154 0.73 -15.73 11.26
C ASN A 154 0.28 -14.28 11.46
N ALA A 155 -0.42 -13.70 10.49
CA ALA A 155 -0.96 -12.35 10.56
C ALA A 155 -2.48 -12.38 10.52
N THR A 156 -3.10 -11.59 11.38
CA THR A 156 -4.54 -11.30 11.34
C THR A 156 -4.73 -9.91 10.77
N ILE A 157 -5.55 -9.78 9.74
CA ILE A 157 -5.86 -8.51 9.08
C ILE A 157 -7.33 -8.18 9.35
N SER A 158 -7.57 -7.00 9.93
CA SER A 158 -8.92 -6.45 10.12
C SER A 158 -9.20 -5.40 9.05
N VAL A 159 -10.32 -5.55 8.34
CA VAL A 159 -10.75 -4.63 7.28
C VAL A 159 -12.12 -4.08 7.63
N THR A 160 -12.19 -2.76 7.83
CA THR A 160 -13.44 -2.05 8.12
C THR A 160 -13.80 -1.13 6.96
N PRO A 161 -14.97 -1.28 6.32
CA PRO A 161 -15.41 -0.35 5.28
C PRO A 161 -15.61 1.05 5.84
N THR A 162 -14.99 2.05 5.20
CA THR A 162 -15.12 3.48 5.58
C THR A 162 -15.89 4.27 4.55
N ALA A 163 -15.56 4.07 3.27
CA ALA A 163 -16.22 4.72 2.13
C ALA A 163 -16.59 3.75 1.00
N ALA A 164 -16.00 2.54 0.98
CA ALA A 164 -16.43 1.45 0.12
C ALA A 164 -17.67 0.73 0.69
N ASP A 165 -18.38 0.01 -0.18
CA ASP A 165 -19.53 -0.82 0.19
C ASP A 165 -19.16 -2.31 0.20
N GLY A 166 -19.44 -3.00 1.29
CA GLY A 166 -19.26 -4.45 1.41
C GLY A 166 -17.84 -4.87 1.80
N ASP A 167 -17.52 -6.15 1.57
CA ASP A 167 -16.19 -6.70 1.76
C ASP A 167 -15.30 -6.42 0.54
N PRO A 168 -13.97 -6.27 0.71
CA PRO A 168 -13.05 -6.23 -0.42
C PRO A 168 -13.07 -7.54 -1.21
N GLU A 169 -12.74 -7.47 -2.50
CA GLU A 169 -12.64 -8.65 -3.38
C GLU A 169 -11.41 -9.50 -3.06
N GLY A 170 -10.37 -8.89 -2.48
CA GLY A 170 -9.17 -9.57 -2.04
C GLY A 170 -8.48 -8.83 -0.90
N VAL A 171 -7.73 -9.57 -0.08
CA VAL A 171 -6.81 -9.02 0.92
C VAL A 171 -5.47 -9.71 0.74
N GLU A 172 -4.39 -8.93 0.72
CA GLU A 172 -3.02 -9.45 0.62
C GLU A 172 -2.19 -8.97 1.80
N LEU A 173 -1.34 -9.85 2.33
CA LEU A 173 -0.25 -9.52 3.24
C LEU A 173 1.04 -9.39 2.43
N VAL A 174 1.77 -8.29 2.64
CA VAL A 174 3.09 -8.07 2.05
C VAL A 174 4.14 -8.05 3.15
N VAL A 175 5.15 -8.90 3.01
CA VAL A 175 6.33 -8.94 3.89
C VAL A 175 7.55 -8.69 3.02
N TRP A 176 8.35 -7.68 3.33
CA TRP A 176 9.43 -7.27 2.45
C TRP A 176 10.63 -6.66 3.16
N ASN A 177 11.77 -6.69 2.49
CA ASN A 177 12.98 -5.95 2.81
C ASN A 177 13.70 -5.57 1.50
N ASP A 178 14.93 -5.07 1.58
CA ASP A 178 15.71 -4.65 0.40
C ASP A 178 15.99 -5.79 -0.62
N GLU A 179 15.93 -7.05 -0.18
CA GLU A 179 16.32 -8.23 -0.98
C GLU A 179 15.13 -9.09 -1.40
N THR A 180 14.08 -9.15 -0.57
CA THR A 180 12.97 -10.09 -0.66
C THR A 180 11.64 -9.36 -0.56
N THR A 181 10.68 -9.76 -1.39
CA THR A 181 9.28 -9.34 -1.28
C THR A 181 8.40 -10.57 -1.43
N ILE A 182 7.60 -10.84 -0.40
CA ILE A 182 6.64 -11.93 -0.36
C ILE A 182 5.25 -11.31 -0.30
N ARG A 183 4.33 -11.83 -1.12
CA ARG A 183 2.92 -11.45 -1.15
C ARG A 183 2.08 -12.71 -0.98
N GLU A 184 1.24 -12.72 0.04
CA GLU A 184 0.33 -13.83 0.31
C GLU A 184 -1.11 -13.34 0.35
N SER A 185 -2.00 -14.05 -0.35
CA SER A 185 -3.43 -13.78 -0.26
C SER A 185 -3.95 -14.24 1.10
N ALA A 186 -4.70 -13.38 1.78
CA ALA A 186 -5.32 -13.69 3.06
C ALA A 186 -6.68 -14.36 2.86
N GLU A 187 -6.97 -15.37 3.67
CA GLU A 187 -8.26 -16.05 3.66
C GLU A 187 -9.20 -15.39 4.67
N GLN A 188 -10.43 -15.09 4.26
CA GLN A 188 -11.44 -14.55 5.17
C GLN A 188 -11.85 -15.61 6.20
N THR A 189 -11.70 -15.31 7.49
CA THR A 189 -12.06 -16.21 8.58
C THR A 189 -13.36 -15.80 9.27
N ASP A 190 -13.62 -14.49 9.34
CA ASP A 190 -14.84 -13.88 9.87
C ASP A 190 -15.19 -12.60 9.08
N ASP A 191 -16.33 -11.99 9.38
CA ASP A 191 -16.78 -10.71 8.77
C ASP A 191 -15.71 -9.62 9.00
N GLY A 192 -15.16 -9.06 7.93
CA GLY A 192 -14.05 -8.10 7.99
C GLY A 192 -12.74 -8.60 8.61
N THR A 193 -12.56 -9.92 8.80
CA THR A 193 -11.32 -10.50 9.38
C THR A 193 -10.72 -11.53 8.46
N TYR A 194 -9.41 -11.42 8.20
CA TYR A 194 -8.65 -12.26 7.29
C TYR A 194 -7.39 -12.77 7.96
N GLU A 195 -6.93 -13.95 7.57
CA GLU A 195 -5.68 -14.55 8.06
C GLU A 195 -4.74 -14.88 6.89
N ALA A 196 -3.46 -14.57 7.06
CA ALA A 196 -2.40 -14.93 6.12
C ALA A 196 -1.21 -15.54 6.86
N THR A 197 -0.50 -16.44 6.18
CA THR A 197 0.68 -17.11 6.73
C THR A 197 1.87 -17.00 5.79
N VAL A 198 3.04 -16.62 6.33
CA VAL A 198 4.31 -16.56 5.58
C VAL A 198 5.32 -17.47 6.26
N SER A 199 5.95 -18.36 5.50
CA SER A 199 7.00 -19.27 5.99
C SER A 199 8.34 -19.01 5.30
N ASP A 200 9.38 -19.70 5.76
CA ASP A 200 10.71 -19.73 5.14
C ASP A 200 11.37 -18.34 5.05
N LEU A 201 11.13 -17.50 6.05
CA LEU A 201 11.80 -16.20 6.18
C LEU A 201 13.24 -16.39 6.66
N GLU A 202 14.19 -15.80 5.93
CA GLU A 202 15.58 -15.73 6.34
C GLU A 202 15.78 -14.68 7.44
N GLU A 203 16.86 -14.80 8.21
CA GLU A 203 17.24 -13.82 9.23
C GLU A 203 17.28 -12.40 8.66
N GLY A 204 16.69 -11.45 9.39
CA GLY A 204 16.66 -10.05 8.96
C GLY A 204 15.50 -9.26 9.54
N THR A 205 15.45 -7.98 9.19
CA THR A 205 14.32 -7.10 9.49
C THR A 205 13.49 -6.92 8.24
N TYR A 206 12.18 -7.09 8.38
CA TYR A 206 11.19 -6.93 7.33
C TYR A 206 10.20 -5.84 7.72
N ASP A 207 9.67 -5.17 6.72
CA ASP A 207 8.48 -4.35 6.81
C ASP A 207 7.27 -5.19 6.39
N VAL A 208 6.15 -5.00 7.09
CA VAL A 208 4.93 -5.77 6.91
C VAL A 208 3.75 -4.81 6.74
N TYR A 209 2.94 -5.01 5.72
CA TYR A 209 1.69 -4.26 5.56
C TYR A 209 0.65 -5.11 4.81
N ALA A 210 -0.63 -4.78 5.00
CA ALA A 210 -1.74 -5.43 4.32
C ALA A 210 -2.39 -4.48 3.29
N ILE A 211 -3.01 -5.07 2.28
CA ILE A 211 -3.70 -4.36 1.19
C ILE A 211 -5.11 -4.91 1.07
N ALA A 212 -6.12 -4.04 1.02
CA ALA A 212 -7.49 -4.38 0.63
C ALA A 212 -7.72 -4.01 -0.85
N GLN A 213 -8.28 -4.93 -1.62
CA GLN A 213 -8.41 -4.84 -3.08
C GLN A 213 -9.86 -4.77 -3.54
N GLY A 214 -10.08 -3.99 -4.60
CA GLY A 214 -11.34 -3.90 -5.33
C GLY A 214 -11.47 -4.92 -6.46
N GLY A 215 -12.63 -4.92 -7.11
CA GLY A 215 -12.91 -5.83 -8.23
C GLY A 215 -12.43 -5.34 -9.58
N ASP A 216 -12.14 -4.04 -9.70
CA ASP A 216 -11.57 -3.46 -10.89
C ASP A 216 -10.07 -3.81 -10.99
N GLU A 217 -9.58 -3.97 -12.22
CA GLU A 217 -8.18 -4.30 -12.50
C GLU A 217 -7.53 -3.15 -13.27
N ILE A 218 -6.31 -2.80 -12.87
CA ILE A 218 -5.43 -1.86 -13.55
C ILE A 218 -4.22 -2.68 -14.00
N ASP A 219 -4.05 -2.82 -15.32
CA ASP A 219 -2.98 -3.62 -15.93
C ASP A 219 -2.91 -5.09 -15.46
N GLY A 220 -4.07 -5.64 -15.05
CA GLY A 220 -4.20 -7.01 -14.57
C GLY A 220 -3.82 -7.20 -13.10
N GLU A 221 -3.57 -6.12 -12.36
CA GLU A 221 -3.52 -6.12 -10.90
C GLU A 221 -4.83 -5.53 -10.36
N HIS A 222 -5.37 -6.09 -9.27
CA HIS A 222 -6.57 -5.55 -8.63
C HIS A 222 -6.31 -4.13 -8.09
N GLU A 223 -7.29 -3.24 -8.24
CA GLU A 223 -7.22 -1.89 -7.72
C GLU A 223 -7.07 -1.91 -6.20
N ILE A 224 -6.14 -1.10 -5.68
CA ILE A 224 -5.92 -0.97 -4.24
C ILE A 224 -6.96 0.02 -3.69
N LEU A 225 -7.71 -0.44 -2.68
CA LEU A 225 -8.75 0.34 -2.00
C LEU A 225 -8.44 0.60 -0.52
N GLY A 226 -7.37 0.04 0.02
CA GLY A 226 -6.90 0.32 1.37
C GLY A 226 -5.53 -0.30 1.61
N VAL A 227 -4.74 0.31 2.48
CA VAL A 227 -3.42 -0.17 2.88
C VAL A 227 -3.29 0.05 4.38
N SER A 228 -2.81 -0.96 5.12
CA SER A 228 -2.58 -0.82 6.55
C SER A 228 -1.38 0.07 6.82
N ASP A 229 -1.29 0.60 8.04
CA ASP A 229 -0.01 1.10 8.53
C ASP A 229 1.06 -0.01 8.43
N GLY A 230 2.31 0.41 8.18
CA GLY A 230 3.46 -0.50 8.15
C GLY A 230 3.86 -0.94 9.55
N GLY A 231 4.07 -2.24 9.73
CA GLY A 231 4.69 -2.88 10.89
C GLY A 231 6.10 -3.37 10.57
N SER A 232 6.85 -3.75 11.61
CA SER A 232 8.17 -4.35 11.45
C SER A 232 8.20 -5.74 12.06
N LEU A 233 8.93 -6.65 11.40
CA LEU A 233 9.16 -8.02 11.84
C LEU A 233 10.66 -8.29 11.88
N GLU A 234 11.17 -8.78 13.01
CA GLU A 234 12.53 -9.28 13.15
C GLU A 234 12.55 -10.82 13.08
N VAL A 235 13.40 -11.37 12.22
CA VAL A 235 13.66 -12.82 12.14
C VAL A 235 15.05 -13.05 12.71
N ALA A 236 15.13 -13.61 13.92
CA ALA A 236 16.38 -13.74 14.66
C ALA A 236 16.54 -15.12 15.30
N GLU A 237 17.76 -15.68 15.29
CA GLU A 237 18.03 -16.95 15.97
C GLU A 237 17.70 -16.85 17.46
N SER A 238 17.02 -17.86 18.02
CA SER A 238 16.90 -17.96 19.47
C SER A 238 18.27 -17.95 20.14
N THR A 239 18.48 -16.95 20.99
CA THR A 239 19.56 -16.98 21.95
C THR A 239 19.23 -18.02 23.01
N SER A 240 19.62 -19.27 22.76
CA SER A 240 19.53 -20.32 23.78
C SER A 240 20.32 -19.88 25.01
N GLU A 241 19.63 -19.52 26.09
CA GLU A 241 20.28 -19.22 27.37
C GLU A 241 21.16 -20.41 27.76
N PRO A 242 22.46 -20.19 28.05
CA PRO A 242 23.35 -21.27 28.39
C PRO A 242 22.84 -21.95 29.65
N THR A 243 22.45 -23.22 29.53
CA THR A 243 22.04 -24.04 30.66
C THR A 243 23.18 -24.03 31.68
N PRO A 244 22.95 -23.62 32.94
CA PRO A 244 24.01 -23.65 33.95
C PRO A 244 24.53 -25.09 34.07
N PRO A 245 25.85 -25.28 34.22
CA PRO A 245 26.42 -26.62 34.36
C PRO A 245 25.75 -27.33 35.55
N ASP A 246 25.25 -28.54 35.27
CA ASP A 246 24.73 -29.48 36.26
C ASP A 246 25.88 -29.86 37.19
N ASP A 247 25.98 -29.18 38.34
CA ASP A 247 26.89 -29.55 39.43
C ASP A 247 26.40 -30.88 40.03
N GLY A 248 26.80 -31.98 39.38
CA GLY A 248 26.58 -33.34 39.84
C GLY A 248 27.15 -33.55 41.24
N ASP A 249 26.25 -33.56 42.22
CA ASP A 249 26.48 -33.97 43.61
C ASP A 249 26.66 -35.51 43.67
N ASP A 250 27.88 -35.96 43.37
CA ASP A 250 28.31 -37.33 43.62
C ASP A 250 28.68 -37.49 45.11
N GLY A 251 27.74 -38.05 45.86
CA GLY A 251 27.95 -38.42 47.26
C GLY A 251 29.12 -39.39 47.46
N SER A 252 29.93 -39.12 48.47
CA SER A 252 30.82 -40.10 49.12
C SER A 252 31.00 -39.75 50.60
N GLU A 253 30.74 -40.78 51.41
CA GLU A 253 30.81 -40.82 52.86
C GLU A 253 32.28 -40.82 53.38
N ASP A 254 32.42 -40.44 54.65
CA ASP A 254 33.45 -40.84 55.63
C ASP A 254 34.74 -39.98 55.85
N ASP A 255 34.69 -39.29 57.00
CA ASP A 255 35.59 -39.41 58.18
C ASP A 255 36.75 -38.42 58.44
N ASP A 256 36.69 -37.88 59.66
CA ASP A 256 37.72 -37.38 60.58
C ASP A 256 38.81 -36.40 60.10
N SER A 257 38.80 -35.18 60.64
CA SER A 257 39.66 -34.79 61.78
C SER A 257 39.77 -33.28 62.01
N ASP A 258 39.43 -32.88 63.24
CA ASP A 258 40.01 -31.84 64.10
C ASP A 258 40.73 -30.61 63.48
N ASN A 259 40.32 -29.40 63.88
CA ASN A 259 41.00 -28.64 64.95
C ASN A 259 40.87 -27.11 64.77
N GLU A 260 40.17 -26.49 65.72
CA GLU A 260 40.40 -25.16 66.35
C GLU A 260 40.61 -23.91 65.45
N SER A 261 39.66 -22.96 65.51
CA SER A 261 39.80 -21.71 66.28
C SER A 261 38.84 -20.61 65.79
N ASP A 262 37.94 -20.20 66.66
CA ASP A 262 37.27 -18.88 66.78
C ASP A 262 38.25 -17.68 66.74
N PRO A 263 37.82 -16.39 66.76
CA PRO A 263 36.49 -15.76 66.56
C PRO A 263 36.56 -14.48 65.66
N VAL A 264 35.55 -13.61 65.77
CA VAL A 264 35.41 -12.17 65.36
C VAL A 264 35.04 -11.91 63.89
N ASP A 265 34.21 -10.93 63.52
CA ASP A 265 33.79 -9.69 64.20
C ASP A 265 32.50 -9.14 63.55
N ASP A 266 31.77 -8.34 64.33
CA ASP A 266 30.62 -7.52 63.94
C ASP A 266 30.98 -6.49 62.84
N GLY A 267 30.04 -6.17 61.95
CA GLY A 267 30.29 -5.24 60.85
C GLY A 267 29.03 -4.76 60.11
N ASP A 268 28.13 -4.15 60.87
CA ASP A 268 27.10 -3.19 60.46
C ASP A 268 27.58 -2.19 59.38
N ALA A 269 26.78 -1.93 58.34
CA ALA A 269 26.68 -0.63 57.65
C ALA A 269 25.68 -0.65 56.47
N ASP A 270 24.57 0.03 56.73
CA ASP A 270 23.73 0.81 55.83
C ASP A 270 24.30 1.19 54.45
N ASN A 271 23.45 1.08 53.42
CA ASN A 271 23.41 2.12 52.39
C ASN A 271 21.99 2.32 51.85
N VAL A 272 21.26 3.17 52.56
CA VAL A 272 20.10 3.92 52.07
C VAL A 272 20.67 5.12 51.32
N SER A 273 20.32 5.30 50.04
CA SER A 273 20.61 6.54 49.31
C SER A 273 19.29 7.21 48.93
N ASP A 274 18.87 8.13 49.80
CA ASP A 274 17.99 9.24 49.44
C ASP A 274 18.75 10.25 48.58
N GLY A 275 18.04 10.83 47.61
CA GLY A 275 18.51 11.90 46.75
C GLY A 275 17.33 12.65 46.13
N GLU A 276 16.57 13.33 46.99
CA GLU A 276 15.68 14.44 46.61
C GLU A 276 16.42 15.48 45.76
N SER A 277 15.78 15.95 44.69
CA SER A 277 15.81 17.38 44.37
C SER A 277 14.50 17.77 43.69
N GLU A 278 13.78 18.62 44.39
CA GLU A 278 12.60 19.34 43.95
C GLU A 278 12.90 20.25 42.74
N ASN A 279 11.90 20.40 41.87
CA ASN A 279 11.68 21.69 41.23
C ASN A 279 10.18 21.94 41.06
N VAL A 280 9.64 22.68 42.03
CA VAL A 280 8.35 23.36 41.98
C VAL A 280 8.52 24.61 41.12
N SER A 281 7.63 24.83 40.16
CA SER A 281 7.37 26.18 39.65
C SER A 281 5.89 26.35 39.39
N ASP A 282 5.19 26.81 40.44
CA ASP A 282 3.91 27.49 40.36
C ASP A 282 4.03 28.77 39.51
N GLY A 283 3.00 29.06 38.69
CA GLY A 283 2.98 30.25 37.86
C GLY A 283 1.67 30.54 37.12
N GLU A 284 0.53 30.50 37.81
CA GLU A 284 -0.65 31.33 37.50
C GLU A 284 -0.78 32.37 38.61
N PRO A 285 -1.17 33.64 38.33
CA PRO A 285 -2.57 33.91 37.96
C PRO A 285 -2.86 35.13 37.04
N ASP A 286 -4.08 35.11 36.50
CA ASP A 286 -5.04 36.21 36.21
C ASP A 286 -4.53 37.59 35.75
N ASN A 287 -5.06 38.05 34.59
CA ASN A 287 -5.87 39.27 34.59
C ASN A 287 -6.71 39.40 33.30
N GLY A 288 -8.02 39.55 33.46
CA GLY A 288 -8.96 39.78 32.37
C GLY A 288 -8.86 41.17 31.74
N SER A 289 -9.55 41.31 30.60
CA SER A 289 -10.22 42.57 30.27
C SER A 289 -11.37 42.28 29.31
N ASP A 290 -12.54 42.53 29.86
CA ASP A 290 -13.78 42.80 29.15
C ASP A 290 -13.56 43.90 28.11
N ASN A 291 -14.20 43.78 26.95
CA ASN A 291 -14.78 44.94 26.28
C ASN A 291 -16.02 44.53 25.48
N GLU A 292 -17.17 44.63 26.14
CA GLU A 292 -18.43 44.91 25.48
C GLU A 292 -18.29 46.17 24.63
N THR A 293 -18.76 46.14 23.38
CA THR A 293 -19.44 47.32 22.83
C THR A 293 -20.61 46.86 21.99
N ASP A 294 -21.71 47.47 22.37
CA ASP A 294 -23.09 47.22 22.04
C ASP A 294 -23.53 48.33 21.05
N VAL A 295 -24.60 48.05 20.29
CA VAL A 295 -25.50 48.99 19.59
C VAL A 295 -24.92 49.74 18.33
N ILE A 296 -25.54 49.80 17.13
CA ILE A 296 -26.83 50.44 16.78
C ILE A 296 -27.18 50.23 15.26
N ASP A 297 -28.48 50.00 14.97
CA ASP A 297 -29.32 50.34 13.79
C ASP A 297 -29.32 49.52 12.46
N ASP A 298 -30.35 48.66 12.34
CA ASP A 298 -31.33 48.57 11.22
C ASP A 298 -31.91 49.96 10.84
N PRO A 299 -32.67 50.18 9.73
CA PRO A 299 -33.04 49.30 8.60
C PRO A 299 -32.87 50.01 7.22
N VAL A 300 -33.22 49.38 6.09
CA VAL A 300 -34.01 49.99 4.97
C VAL A 300 -34.39 48.96 3.90
N ASP A 301 -35.68 49.01 3.56
CA ASP A 301 -36.48 48.38 2.52
C ASP A 301 -35.98 48.42 1.06
N GLY A 302 -36.54 47.51 0.25
CA GLY A 302 -36.75 47.64 -1.21
C GLY A 302 -36.68 46.27 -1.91
N ASP A 303 -37.74 45.46 -1.92
CA ASP A 303 -38.83 45.47 -2.92
C ASP A 303 -38.32 45.41 -4.38
N GLU A 304 -38.54 44.26 -5.05
CA GLU A 304 -39.32 44.18 -6.29
C GLU A 304 -39.38 42.72 -6.76
N GLY A 305 -40.60 42.19 -6.86
CA GLY A 305 -40.87 40.85 -7.35
C GLY A 305 -40.85 40.73 -8.87
N ASN A 306 -40.90 39.48 -9.34
CA ASN A 306 -41.58 39.17 -10.59
C ASN A 306 -42.08 37.72 -10.56
N GLU A 307 -43.39 37.59 -10.35
CA GLU A 307 -44.12 36.37 -10.67
C GLU A 307 -44.43 36.34 -12.17
N THR A 308 -44.24 35.19 -12.81
CA THR A 308 -45.14 34.73 -13.87
C THR A 308 -45.29 33.21 -13.80
N THR A 309 -46.46 32.77 -13.38
CA THR A 309 -47.06 31.46 -13.65
C THR A 309 -47.41 31.32 -15.13
N ASP A 310 -47.27 30.12 -15.71
CA ASP A 310 -48.38 29.42 -16.38
C ASP A 310 -48.00 28.00 -16.83
N SER A 311 -49.00 27.13 -16.70
CA SER A 311 -49.01 25.66 -16.83
C SER A 311 -49.21 25.13 -18.27
N ASP A 312 -49.14 23.80 -18.36
CA ASP A 312 -49.91 22.86 -19.22
C ASP A 312 -49.23 22.15 -20.41
N ASP A 313 -49.09 20.82 -20.20
CA ASP A 313 -49.66 19.68 -20.95
C ASP A 313 -49.26 19.34 -22.40
N GLY A 314 -48.95 18.04 -22.58
CA GLY A 314 -49.04 17.28 -23.83
C GLY A 314 -47.80 16.37 -24.05
N ALA A 315 -47.74 15.15 -23.51
CA ALA A 315 -48.42 13.91 -23.93
C ALA A 315 -47.94 13.31 -25.27
N ASP A 316 -47.51 12.05 -25.16
CA ASP A 316 -47.50 10.91 -26.11
C ASP A 316 -46.46 10.84 -27.25
N ASN A 317 -45.64 9.79 -27.22
CA ASN A 317 -45.71 8.62 -28.13
C ASN A 317 -44.51 7.67 -27.83
N ASP A 318 -44.65 6.58 -27.08
CA ASP A 318 -45.17 5.25 -27.46
C ASP A 318 -44.30 4.49 -28.49
N SER A 319 -43.65 3.40 -28.02
CA SER A 319 -43.61 2.04 -28.60
C SER A 319 -42.38 1.28 -28.05
N SER A 320 -42.49 0.40 -27.05
CA SER A 320 -43.15 -0.92 -26.99
C SER A 320 -42.25 -2.10 -27.41
N SER A 321 -41.92 -2.97 -26.45
CA SER A 321 -42.04 -4.45 -26.48
C SER A 321 -41.40 -4.98 -25.18
N GLU A 322 -42.13 -5.30 -24.10
CA GLU A 322 -43.02 -6.45 -23.83
C GLU A 322 -42.35 -7.85 -23.87
N SER A 323 -42.67 -8.63 -22.82
CA SER A 323 -42.36 -10.05 -22.47
C SER A 323 -41.20 -10.18 -21.46
N ASN A 324 -41.34 -10.31 -20.13
CA ASN A 324 -42.26 -11.02 -19.24
C ASN A 324 -42.20 -12.57 -19.33
N GLU A 325 -41.67 -13.23 -18.29
CA GLU A 325 -42.35 -14.21 -17.40
C GLU A 325 -41.32 -15.12 -16.65
N THR A 326 -41.32 -14.99 -15.33
CA THR A 326 -41.35 -16.02 -14.25
C THR A 326 -40.23 -17.07 -14.04
N SER A 327 -39.61 -16.94 -12.86
CA SER A 327 -39.38 -17.94 -11.79
C SER A 327 -39.31 -19.44 -12.10
N GLU A 328 -38.20 -20.09 -11.71
CA GLU A 328 -38.20 -21.39 -11.03
C GLU A 328 -37.11 -21.47 -9.95
N VAL A 329 -37.54 -21.91 -8.77
CA VAL A 329 -36.72 -22.27 -7.60
C VAL A 329 -36.44 -23.78 -7.68
N VAL A 330 -35.16 -24.20 -7.65
CA VAL A 330 -34.75 -25.54 -7.17
C VAL A 330 -33.32 -25.48 -6.61
N MET A 331 -33.18 -25.68 -5.29
CA MET A 331 -32.02 -26.33 -4.65
C MET A 331 -32.43 -27.77 -4.26
N PRO A 332 -31.55 -28.61 -3.69
CA PRO A 332 -30.24 -29.09 -4.14
C PRO A 332 -30.22 -30.65 -4.18
N THR A 333 -29.20 -31.29 -4.78
CA THR A 333 -28.76 -32.64 -4.34
C THR A 333 -27.30 -32.90 -4.70
N ASN A 334 -26.49 -32.98 -3.63
CA ASN A 334 -25.33 -33.86 -3.51
C ASN A 334 -25.67 -35.28 -3.98
N GLU A 335 -24.83 -35.91 -4.80
CA GLU A 335 -24.44 -37.33 -4.65
C GLU A 335 -23.09 -37.57 -5.36
N THR A 336 -22.14 -37.98 -4.52
CA THR A 336 -20.96 -38.80 -4.77
C THR A 336 -21.12 -39.86 -5.87
N ASN A 337 -20.06 -40.08 -6.66
CA ASN A 337 -19.76 -41.43 -7.13
C ASN A 337 -18.24 -41.63 -7.31
N GLU A 338 -17.68 -42.49 -6.46
CA GLU A 338 -16.36 -43.08 -6.59
C GLU A 338 -16.35 -44.28 -7.57
N THR A 339 -15.13 -44.74 -7.87
CA THR A 339 -14.69 -46.03 -8.45
C THR A 339 -14.97 -46.28 -9.94
N ASP A 340 -14.07 -46.81 -10.78
CA ASP A 340 -12.99 -47.78 -10.53
C ASP A 340 -11.98 -47.88 -11.71
N ALA A 341 -10.75 -48.24 -11.32
CA ALA A 341 -9.58 -48.86 -11.95
C ALA A 341 -9.34 -48.91 -13.47
N GLY A 342 -8.05 -48.69 -13.80
CA GLY A 342 -7.36 -49.20 -14.98
C GLY A 342 -5.84 -49.02 -14.91
N THR A 343 -5.16 -49.91 -14.19
CA THR A 343 -3.68 -50.02 -14.10
C THR A 343 -3.09 -50.62 -15.39
N GLU A 344 -2.05 -50.00 -15.94
CA GLU A 344 -0.97 -50.70 -16.66
C GLU A 344 0.40 -50.10 -16.28
N ASP A 345 1.27 -50.97 -15.76
CA ASP A 345 2.68 -50.74 -15.43
C ASP A 345 3.55 -50.59 -16.70
N ASP A 346 4.41 -49.56 -16.74
CA ASP A 346 5.66 -49.57 -17.51
C ASP A 346 6.78 -48.85 -16.71
N PRO A 347 7.91 -49.51 -16.40
CA PRO A 347 8.97 -48.90 -15.61
C PRO A 347 10.12 -48.38 -16.48
N GLY A 348 10.37 -47.08 -16.38
CA GLY A 348 11.74 -46.54 -16.48
C GLY A 348 12.00 -45.56 -17.62
N ALA A 349 12.10 -44.28 -17.26
CA ALA A 349 13.13 -43.35 -17.70
C ALA A 349 12.96 -42.04 -16.92
N GLY A 350 14.07 -41.47 -16.44
CA GLY A 350 14.09 -40.35 -15.49
C GLY A 350 13.34 -39.11 -15.98
N SER A 351 12.62 -38.48 -15.05
CA SER A 351 12.11 -37.12 -15.20
C SER A 351 13.17 -36.15 -14.70
N ASP A 352 13.85 -35.53 -15.65
CA ASP A 352 14.50 -34.23 -15.50
C ASP A 352 13.51 -33.25 -14.89
N SER A 353 13.94 -32.58 -13.83
CA SER A 353 13.36 -31.36 -13.32
C SER A 353 13.36 -30.31 -14.42
N VAL A 354 12.19 -29.88 -14.88
CA VAL A 354 12.05 -28.71 -15.74
C VAL A 354 11.90 -27.49 -14.83
N PRO A 355 12.83 -26.49 -14.88
CA PRO A 355 12.64 -25.25 -14.16
C PRO A 355 11.51 -24.45 -14.83
N LEU A 356 10.60 -23.95 -14.00
CA LEU A 356 9.47 -23.12 -14.38
C LEU A 356 9.98 -21.69 -14.62
N GLU A 357 10.39 -21.38 -15.85
CA GLU A 357 10.46 -20.00 -16.34
C GLU A 357 9.23 -19.71 -17.20
N ALA A 358 8.38 -18.79 -16.74
CA ALA A 358 7.49 -18.01 -17.59
C ALA A 358 7.00 -16.77 -16.82
N VAL A 359 7.89 -15.79 -16.63
CA VAL A 359 7.49 -14.42 -16.30
C VAL A 359 7.00 -13.77 -17.60
N PRO A 360 5.74 -13.34 -17.73
CA PRO A 360 5.34 -12.51 -18.85
C PRO A 360 5.97 -11.11 -18.68
N ILE A 361 6.98 -10.82 -19.51
CA ILE A 361 7.51 -9.46 -19.67
C ILE A 361 6.47 -8.67 -20.50
N LEU A 362 5.73 -7.81 -19.83
CA LEU A 362 4.80 -6.87 -20.45
C LEU A 362 5.57 -5.60 -20.80
N VAL A 363 5.68 -5.29 -22.10
CA VAL A 363 6.31 -4.07 -22.62
C VAL A 363 5.20 -3.12 -23.00
N PHE A 364 5.13 -1.96 -22.34
CA PHE A 364 4.22 -0.88 -22.69
C PHE A 364 4.72 -0.10 -23.91
N ALA A 365 3.80 0.18 -24.83
CA ALA A 365 3.97 1.18 -25.87
C ALA A 365 2.65 1.94 -25.98
N LEU A 366 2.55 3.07 -25.29
CA LEU A 366 1.43 3.99 -25.40
C LEU A 366 1.77 5.05 -26.46
N VAL A 367 0.85 5.23 -27.42
CA VAL A 367 0.94 6.26 -28.46
C VAL A 367 -0.17 7.26 -28.21
N ILE A 368 0.14 8.37 -27.53
CA ILE A 368 -0.76 9.52 -27.48
C ILE A 368 -0.71 10.26 -28.81
N VAL A 369 -1.75 10.08 -29.64
CA VAL A 369 -1.99 10.94 -30.80
C VAL A 369 -2.64 12.23 -30.32
N GLY A 370 -1.81 13.23 -29.98
CA GLY A 370 -2.26 14.59 -29.74
C GLY A 370 -2.88 15.20 -31.00
N VAL A 371 -4.22 15.21 -31.08
CA VAL A 371 -4.95 15.94 -32.12
C VAL A 371 -4.93 17.43 -31.77
N SER A 372 -3.89 18.12 -32.23
CA SER A 372 -3.87 19.59 -32.31
C SER A 372 -4.82 20.08 -33.41
N THR A 373 -6.12 20.21 -33.13
CA THR A 373 -6.98 21.05 -33.98
C THR A 373 -6.80 22.52 -33.62
N ARG A 374 -5.77 23.08 -34.27
CA ARG A 374 -5.53 24.51 -34.45
C ARG A 374 -6.76 25.17 -35.12
N VAL A 375 -7.65 25.79 -34.34
CA VAL A 375 -8.68 26.68 -34.90
C VAL A 375 -8.06 28.07 -35.06
N THR A 376 -7.54 28.32 -36.26
CA THR A 376 -7.30 29.68 -36.76
C THR A 376 -8.34 30.00 -37.82
N ARG A 377 -9.16 31.04 -37.58
CA ARG A 377 -9.86 31.96 -38.52
C ARG A 377 -11.19 32.37 -37.87
N ARG A 378 -11.58 33.65 -37.81
CA ARG A 378 -11.22 34.79 -38.65
C ARG A 378 -11.54 36.10 -37.95
#